data_AF-A0AAN6WJP8-F1
#
_entry.id   AF-A0AAN6WJP8-F1
#
_cell.length_a   1.000
_cell.length_b   1.000
_cell.length_c   1.000
_cell.angle_alpha   90.00
_cell.angle_beta   90.00
_cell.angle_gamma   90.00
#
_symmetry.space_group_name_H-M   'P 1'
#
loop_
_entity.id
_entity.type
_entity.pdbx_description
1 polymer ?
#
loop_
_entity_poly.entity_id
_entity_poly.type
_entity_poly.pdbx_seq_one_letter_code
_entity_poly.pdbx_strand_id
1 'polypeptide(L)'
;QIIFDPHTPNGNPNNNDLCNRRIRASANGRSVDLTVVDRCVICGANDLDLSQSAFEALGYHVDQATTALAAEPAPPALTYLYSVNLTFAEPISIGAVPYGTRDLLTISGGNVVGPKITGKIGTGLDWGLTDRQGIFSPDALYSLHTNDNATILVFEKGHAPHVHILFETASPKYAWLNNIVAYATGGPNDVGIGLDVWQVCLTFFFFFF
;
A
#
# COMPACT_ATOMS: atom_id res chain seq x y z
N GLN A 1 -31.10 -18.79 11.08
CA GLN A 1 -29.90 -19.46 11.59
C GLN A 1 -30.26 -20.51 12.63
N ILE A 2 -31.52 -20.95 12.67
CA ILE A 2 -32.04 -21.72 13.80
C ILE A 2 -31.98 -23.24 13.52
N ILE A 3 -31.78 -23.65 12.26
CA ILE A 3 -31.85 -25.07 11.85
C ILE A 3 -30.47 -25.73 11.77
N PHE A 4 -29.40 -24.99 11.39
CA PHE A 4 -28.08 -25.59 11.18
C PHE A 4 -27.32 -25.82 12.50
N ASP A 5 -27.20 -24.80 13.34
CA ASP A 5 -26.39 -24.84 14.57
C ASP A 5 -26.73 -25.99 15.55
N PRO A 6 -28.02 -26.31 15.81
CA PRO A 6 -28.39 -27.41 16.71
C PRO A 6 -27.92 -28.80 16.24
N HIS A 7 -27.60 -28.96 14.96
CA HIS A 7 -27.19 -30.21 14.33
C HIS A 7 -25.66 -30.37 14.23
N THR A 8 -24.90 -29.48 14.88
CA THR A 8 -23.44 -29.46 14.80
C THR A 8 -22.81 -30.20 15.99
N PRO A 9 -22.39 -31.48 15.83
CA PRO A 9 -21.79 -32.23 16.93
C PRO A 9 -20.46 -31.62 17.35
N ASN A 10 -20.25 -31.45 18.66
CA ASN A 10 -19.03 -30.92 19.26
C ASN A 10 -18.60 -29.54 18.72
N GLY A 11 -19.52 -28.78 18.10
CA GLY A 11 -19.24 -27.46 17.56
C GLY A 11 -18.38 -27.43 16.29
N ASN A 12 -18.11 -28.57 15.62
CA ASN A 12 -17.43 -28.60 14.31
C ASN A 12 -18.46 -28.63 13.17
N PRO A 13 -18.66 -27.52 12.43
CA PRO A 13 -19.67 -27.39 11.37
C PRO A 13 -19.53 -28.40 10.22
N ASN A 14 -18.31 -28.87 9.95
CA ASN A 14 -18.04 -29.87 8.90
C ASN A 14 -18.64 -31.25 9.20
N ASN A 15 -18.99 -31.53 10.46
CA ASN A 15 -19.58 -32.80 10.89
C ASN A 15 -21.11 -32.69 11.08
N ASN A 16 -21.72 -31.60 10.62
CA ASN A 16 -23.16 -31.39 10.75
C ASN A 16 -23.95 -32.44 9.94
N ASP A 17 -25.02 -32.99 10.52
CA ASP A 17 -25.83 -34.05 9.88
C ASP A 17 -26.66 -33.55 8.68
N LEU A 18 -26.74 -32.23 8.50
CA LEU A 18 -27.35 -31.56 7.36
C LEU A 18 -26.37 -31.36 6.20
N CYS A 19 -25.06 -31.49 6.42
CA CYS A 19 -24.09 -31.51 5.32
C CYS A 19 -24.39 -32.68 4.36
N ASN A 20 -24.11 -32.48 3.07
CA ASN A 20 -24.43 -33.40 1.97
C ASN A 20 -25.92 -33.62 1.70
N ARG A 21 -26.83 -33.00 2.46
CA ARG A 21 -28.27 -32.98 2.11
C ARG A 21 -28.51 -32.04 0.94
N ARG A 22 -29.58 -32.31 0.18
CA ARG A 22 -30.01 -31.49 -0.94
C ARG A 22 -31.08 -30.52 -0.50
N ILE A 23 -30.95 -29.26 -0.90
CA ILE A 23 -31.94 -28.21 -0.68
C ILE A 23 -32.32 -27.59 -2.02
N ARG A 24 -33.53 -27.03 -2.12
CA ARG A 24 -33.96 -26.23 -3.27
C ARG A 24 -33.97 -24.77 -2.85
N ALA A 25 -33.15 -23.95 -3.49
CA ALA A 25 -33.20 -22.50 -3.35
C ALA A 25 -34.03 -21.91 -4.49
N SER A 26 -34.76 -20.83 -4.21
CA SER A 26 -35.62 -20.15 -5.18
C SER A 26 -35.50 -18.63 -5.03
N ALA A 27 -35.29 -17.93 -6.15
CA ALA A 27 -35.21 -16.48 -6.23
C ALA A 27 -35.49 -16.02 -7.68
N ASN A 28 -35.98 -14.79 -7.87
CA ASN A 28 -36.28 -14.22 -9.20
C ASN A 28 -37.14 -15.11 -10.12
N GLY A 29 -38.06 -15.91 -9.54
CA GLY A 29 -38.87 -16.87 -10.28
C GLY A 29 -38.10 -18.10 -10.82
N ARG A 30 -36.83 -18.26 -10.44
CA ARG A 30 -35.96 -19.40 -10.77
C ARG A 30 -35.70 -20.25 -9.52
N SER A 31 -35.23 -21.47 -9.72
CA SER A 31 -34.88 -22.37 -8.61
C SER A 31 -33.72 -23.28 -9.00
N VAL A 32 -32.90 -23.63 -8.02
CA VAL A 32 -31.74 -24.52 -8.19
C VAL A 32 -31.64 -25.48 -7.02
N ASP A 33 -31.32 -26.74 -7.32
CA ASP A 33 -31.06 -27.76 -6.30
C ASP A 33 -29.57 -27.75 -5.93
N LEU A 34 -29.30 -27.60 -4.65
CA LEU A 34 -27.97 -27.39 -4.07
C LEU A 34 -27.64 -28.47 -3.06
N THR A 35 -26.35 -28.63 -2.76
CA THR A 35 -25.88 -29.51 -1.68
C THR A 35 -25.37 -28.64 -0.56
N VAL A 36 -25.80 -28.90 0.67
CA VAL A 36 -25.30 -28.21 1.85
C VAL A 36 -23.87 -28.67 2.10
N VAL A 37 -22.93 -27.73 2.16
CA VAL A 37 -21.50 -28.03 2.37
C VAL A 37 -21.08 -27.68 3.79
N ASP A 38 -21.25 -26.42 4.20
CA ASP A 38 -20.80 -25.94 5.51
C ASP A 38 -21.63 -24.73 5.97
N ARG A 39 -21.41 -24.30 7.22
CA ARG A 39 -21.92 -23.06 7.79
C ARG A 39 -21.16 -21.84 7.25
N CYS A 40 -21.90 -20.88 6.71
CA CYS A 40 -21.38 -19.53 6.54
C CYS A 40 -21.42 -18.76 7.89
N VAL A 41 -20.26 -18.46 8.46
CA VAL A 41 -20.13 -17.79 9.78
C VAL A 41 -20.52 -16.31 9.71
N ILE A 42 -20.32 -15.68 8.55
CA ILE A 42 -20.56 -14.25 8.33
C ILE A 42 -21.95 -13.93 7.78
N CYS A 43 -22.70 -14.95 7.33
CA CYS A 43 -24.00 -14.76 6.72
C CYS A 43 -25.08 -14.48 7.76
N GLY A 44 -26.07 -13.66 7.39
CA GLY A 44 -27.25 -13.44 8.21
C GLY A 44 -28.06 -14.72 8.40
N ALA A 45 -28.96 -14.69 9.38
CA ALA A 45 -29.71 -15.87 9.79
C ALA A 45 -30.49 -16.56 8.65
N ASN A 46 -30.95 -15.81 7.66
CA ASN A 46 -31.78 -16.32 6.58
C ASN A 46 -31.07 -16.28 5.21
N ASP A 47 -29.75 -16.11 5.23
CA ASP A 47 -28.94 -15.98 4.02
C ASP A 47 -28.35 -17.32 3.62
N LEU A 48 -28.12 -17.50 2.32
CA LEU A 48 -27.43 -18.65 1.75
C LEU A 48 -26.17 -18.17 1.01
N ASP A 49 -25.02 -18.72 1.39
CA ASP A 49 -23.77 -18.55 0.63
C ASP A 49 -23.73 -19.59 -0.50
N LEU A 50 -23.69 -19.12 -1.73
CA LEU A 50 -23.85 -19.95 -2.92
C LEU A 50 -22.63 -19.82 -3.82
N SER A 51 -22.22 -20.93 -4.44
CA SER A 51 -21.28 -20.88 -5.56
C SER A 51 -21.80 -19.93 -6.65
N GLN A 52 -20.90 -19.25 -7.36
CA GLN A 52 -21.25 -18.33 -8.44
C GLN A 52 -22.26 -18.93 -9.44
N SER A 53 -22.04 -20.19 -9.87
CA SER A 53 -22.95 -20.88 -10.80
C SER A 53 -24.37 -21.08 -10.27
N ALA A 54 -24.50 -21.32 -8.96
CA ALA A 54 -25.80 -21.46 -8.30
C ALA A 54 -26.53 -20.11 -8.19
N PHE A 55 -25.77 -19.05 -7.90
CA PHE A 55 -26.28 -17.69 -7.84
C PHE A 55 -26.79 -17.21 -9.21
N GLU A 56 -26.06 -17.52 -10.27
CA GLU A 56 -26.45 -17.26 -11.67
C GLU A 56 -27.69 -18.07 -12.09
N ALA A 57 -27.78 -19.34 -11.69
CA ALA A 57 -28.96 -20.17 -11.94
C ALA A 57 -30.24 -19.61 -11.30
N LEU A 58 -30.10 -18.88 -10.19
CA LEU A 58 -31.17 -18.15 -9.52
C LEU A 58 -31.50 -16.79 -10.17
N GLY A 59 -30.88 -16.47 -11.31
CA GLY A 59 -31.17 -15.25 -12.07
C GLY A 59 -30.49 -14.00 -11.53
N TYR A 60 -29.53 -14.17 -10.62
CA TYR A 60 -28.61 -13.11 -10.28
C TYR A 60 -27.46 -13.14 -11.28
N HIS A 61 -27.44 -12.18 -12.19
CA HIS A 61 -26.29 -12.02 -13.07
C HIS A 61 -25.16 -11.37 -12.26
N VAL A 62 -24.03 -12.09 -12.13
CA VAL A 62 -22.76 -11.40 -11.90
C VAL A 62 -22.46 -10.78 -13.26
N ASP A 63 -22.66 -9.47 -13.40
CA ASP A 63 -22.28 -8.74 -14.61
C ASP A 63 -20.76 -8.82 -14.77
N GLN A 64 -20.26 -9.95 -15.26
CA GLN A 64 -18.86 -10.10 -15.63
C GLN A 64 -18.68 -9.45 -17.00
N ALA A 65 -18.06 -8.28 -16.94
CA ALA A 65 -17.46 -7.54 -18.05
C ALA A 65 -18.44 -6.89 -19.04
N THR A 66 -19.02 -5.76 -18.65
CA THR A 66 -19.09 -4.54 -19.50
C THR A 66 -19.62 -3.31 -18.73
N THR A 67 -19.10 -2.99 -17.54
CA THR A 67 -19.24 -1.63 -16.94
C THR A 67 -18.36 -1.46 -15.68
N ALA A 68 -17.08 -1.14 -15.85
CA ALA A 68 -16.29 -0.45 -14.82
C ALA A 68 -15.05 0.25 -15.41
N LEU A 69 -15.25 0.99 -16.51
CA LEU A 69 -14.50 2.25 -16.71
C LEU A 69 -15.34 3.45 -16.22
N ALA A 70 -16.45 3.18 -15.52
CA ALA A 70 -17.55 4.13 -15.30
C ALA A 70 -17.50 4.89 -13.96
N ALA A 71 -16.43 4.77 -13.19
CA ALA A 71 -16.16 5.68 -12.08
C ALA A 71 -14.76 6.28 -12.29
N GLU A 72 -14.65 7.60 -12.24
CA GLU A 72 -13.36 8.29 -12.14
C GLU A 72 -12.60 7.68 -10.95
N PRO A 73 -11.37 7.14 -11.14
CA PRO A 73 -10.60 6.60 -10.03
C PRO A 73 -10.42 7.68 -8.96
N ALA A 74 -10.87 7.40 -7.74
CA ALA A 74 -10.63 8.32 -6.64
C ALA A 74 -9.11 8.46 -6.44
N PRO A 75 -8.56 9.68 -6.43
CA PRO A 75 -7.14 9.85 -6.19
C PRO A 75 -6.79 9.36 -4.78
N PRO A 76 -5.58 8.84 -4.57
CA PRO A 76 -5.09 8.59 -3.23
C PRO A 76 -4.99 9.91 -2.47
N ALA A 77 -5.25 9.86 -1.17
CA ALA A 77 -5.01 11.00 -0.30
C ALA A 77 -3.52 11.11 0.05
N LEU A 78 -3.04 12.31 0.35
CA LEU A 78 -1.70 12.54 0.86
C LEU A 78 -1.75 12.90 2.33
N THR A 79 -0.93 12.23 3.16
CA THR A 79 -0.76 12.58 4.58
C THR A 79 0.68 13.00 4.83
N TYR A 80 0.89 14.21 5.34
CA TYR A 80 2.22 14.72 5.64
C TYR A 80 2.95 13.82 6.65
N LEU A 81 4.19 13.47 6.35
CA LEU A 81 5.04 12.65 7.21
C LEU A 81 6.10 13.48 7.94
N TYR A 82 6.94 14.18 7.19
CA TYR A 82 8.05 14.99 7.70
C TYR A 82 8.63 15.87 6.59
N SER A 83 9.37 16.89 7.00
CA SER A 83 10.30 17.64 6.15
C SER A 83 11.73 17.21 6.46
N VAL A 84 12.57 17.15 5.45
CA VAL A 84 13.99 16.79 5.57
C VAL A 84 14.86 17.83 4.90
N ASN A 85 15.98 18.17 5.53
CA ASN A 85 17.09 18.89 4.91
C ASN A 85 18.30 17.97 4.87
N LEU A 86 18.68 17.53 3.66
CA LEU A 86 19.86 16.71 3.39
C LEU A 86 21.08 17.60 3.22
N THR A 87 22.19 17.20 3.81
CA THR A 87 23.51 17.80 3.60
C THR A 87 24.42 16.81 2.88
N PHE A 88 25.30 17.32 2.02
CA PHE A 88 26.16 16.51 1.17
C PHE A 88 27.63 16.80 1.46
N ALA A 89 28.49 15.81 1.27
CA ALA A 89 29.92 16.03 1.15
C ALA A 89 30.26 16.56 -0.26
N GLU A 90 31.55 16.80 -0.51
CA GLU A 90 32.03 17.19 -1.85
C GLU A 90 31.64 16.12 -2.89
N PRO A 91 30.96 16.49 -3.99
CA PRO A 91 30.57 15.56 -5.03
C PRO A 91 31.77 14.90 -5.71
N ILE A 92 31.67 13.61 -6.01
CA ILE A 92 32.63 12.93 -6.89
C ILE A 92 32.07 12.94 -8.29
N SER A 93 32.68 13.72 -9.18
CA SER A 93 32.24 13.76 -10.57
C SER A 93 32.73 12.56 -11.37
N ILE A 94 31.79 11.85 -12.02
CA ILE A 94 32.10 10.84 -13.03
C ILE A 94 32.17 11.52 -14.41
N GLY A 95 31.41 12.59 -14.62
CA GLY A 95 31.38 13.37 -15.85
C GLY A 95 30.32 12.87 -16.84
N ALA A 96 30.58 13.09 -18.13
CA ALA A 96 29.65 12.74 -19.19
C ALA A 96 29.57 11.22 -19.40
N VAL A 97 28.34 10.71 -19.48
CA VAL A 97 27.99 9.31 -19.78
C VAL A 97 26.98 9.26 -20.93
N PRO A 98 26.69 8.10 -21.54
CA PRO A 98 25.79 8.01 -22.70
C PRO A 98 24.38 8.56 -22.50
N TYR A 99 23.94 8.78 -21.27
CA TYR A 99 22.58 9.26 -20.96
C TYR A 99 22.54 10.69 -20.39
N GLY A 100 23.68 11.33 -20.13
CA GLY A 100 23.74 12.62 -19.45
C GLY A 100 25.05 12.84 -18.71
N THR A 101 25.03 13.56 -17.59
CA THR A 101 26.16 13.67 -16.66
C THR A 101 25.84 12.92 -15.37
N ARG A 102 26.88 12.37 -14.75
CA ARG A 102 26.77 11.59 -13.52
C ARG A 102 27.74 12.13 -12.48
N ASP A 103 27.21 12.38 -11.29
CA ASP A 103 27.98 12.68 -10.09
C ASP A 103 27.53 11.74 -8.98
N LEU A 104 28.43 11.41 -8.06
CA LEU A 104 28.12 10.68 -6.84
C LEU A 104 28.00 11.69 -5.71
N LEU A 105 26.79 11.83 -5.17
CA LEU A 105 26.46 12.79 -4.12
C LEU A 105 26.39 12.05 -2.79
N THR A 106 27.47 12.16 -2.00
CA THR A 106 27.52 11.52 -0.68
C THR A 106 26.64 12.31 0.29
N ILE A 107 25.55 11.70 0.76
CA ILE A 107 24.69 12.26 1.81
C ILE A 107 25.42 12.09 3.14
N SER A 108 25.82 13.21 3.75
CA SER A 108 26.67 13.27 4.94
C SER A 108 25.92 13.56 6.23
N GLY A 109 24.64 13.94 6.12
CA GLY A 109 23.82 14.26 7.27
C GLY A 109 22.55 14.99 6.89
N GLY A 110 21.92 15.59 7.90
CA GLY A 110 20.67 16.30 7.73
C GLY A 110 19.77 16.23 8.95
N ASN A 111 18.67 16.97 8.90
CA ASN A 111 17.66 17.00 9.95
C ASN A 111 16.30 16.61 9.39
N VAL A 112 15.53 15.86 10.18
CA VAL A 112 14.16 15.44 9.85
C VAL A 112 13.23 15.93 10.95
N VAL A 113 12.16 16.61 10.57
CA VAL A 113 11.14 17.10 11.49
C VAL A 113 9.76 16.77 10.96
N GLY A 114 8.94 16.15 11.79
CA GLY A 114 7.59 15.76 11.43
C GLY A 114 6.81 15.22 12.62
N PRO A 115 5.47 15.16 12.52
CA PRO A 115 4.60 14.77 13.63
C PRO A 115 4.82 13.33 14.13
N LYS A 116 5.21 12.42 13.24
CA LYS A 116 5.46 11.00 13.58
C LYS A 116 6.94 10.62 13.59
N ILE A 117 7.77 11.39 12.89
CA ILE A 117 9.19 11.09 12.66
C ILE A 117 9.96 12.39 12.88
N THR A 118 10.85 12.40 13.86
CA THR A 118 11.82 13.47 14.07
C THR A 118 13.16 12.83 14.38
N GLY A 119 14.23 13.36 13.77
CA GLY A 119 15.53 12.70 13.82
C GLY A 119 16.59 13.41 12.98
N LYS A 120 17.63 12.66 12.66
CA LYS A 120 18.77 13.09 11.86
C LYS A 120 19.02 12.12 10.73
N ILE A 121 19.57 12.62 9.65
CA ILE A 121 20.07 11.78 8.57
C ILE A 121 21.49 11.33 8.93
N GLY A 122 21.76 10.05 8.73
CA GLY A 122 23.08 9.47 8.85
C GLY A 122 23.81 9.55 7.52
N THR A 123 24.22 8.39 6.99
CA THR A 123 24.99 8.30 5.76
C THR A 123 24.14 7.79 4.61
N GLY A 124 24.49 8.20 3.41
CA GLY A 124 23.89 7.69 2.18
C GLY A 124 24.62 8.14 0.93
N LEU A 125 24.07 7.74 -0.20
CA LEU A 125 24.57 8.07 -1.52
C LEU A 125 23.40 8.31 -2.45
N ASP A 126 23.48 9.38 -3.23
CA ASP A 126 22.64 9.58 -4.41
C ASP A 126 23.54 9.46 -5.64
N TRP A 127 23.24 8.50 -6.51
CA TRP A 127 23.92 8.30 -7.78
C TRP A 127 23.07 8.79 -8.96
N GLY A 128 22.21 9.79 -8.75
CA GLY A 128 21.28 10.32 -9.75
C GLY A 128 21.94 10.80 -11.05
N LEU A 129 21.14 10.85 -12.12
CA LEU A 129 21.58 11.28 -13.46
C LEU A 129 21.01 12.66 -13.79
N THR A 130 21.83 13.57 -14.30
CA THR A 130 21.31 14.75 -15.00
C THR A 130 21.26 14.44 -16.49
N ASP A 131 20.07 14.44 -17.10
CA ASP A 131 19.91 14.18 -18.52
C ASP A 131 20.38 15.34 -19.41
N ARG A 132 20.28 15.18 -20.73
CA ARG A 132 20.70 16.21 -21.70
C ARG A 132 19.80 17.45 -21.71
N GLN A 133 18.62 17.36 -21.10
CA GLN A 133 17.66 18.43 -20.93
C GLN A 133 17.90 19.18 -19.61
N GLY A 134 18.83 18.72 -18.78
CA GLY A 134 19.15 19.31 -17.48
C GLY A 134 18.25 18.81 -16.35
N ILE A 135 17.46 17.76 -16.57
CA ILE A 135 16.59 17.18 -15.53
C ILE A 135 17.42 16.21 -14.70
N PHE A 136 17.56 16.50 -13.41
CA PHE A 136 18.18 15.60 -12.45
C PHE A 136 17.19 14.51 -12.00
N SER A 137 17.64 13.27 -12.04
CA SER A 137 16.86 12.09 -11.66
C SER A 137 17.56 11.41 -10.49
N PRO A 138 17.19 11.74 -9.24
CA PRO A 138 17.80 11.15 -8.05
C PRO A 138 17.56 9.64 -7.99
N ASP A 139 18.55 8.93 -7.45
CA ASP A 139 18.49 7.51 -7.12
C ASP A 139 19.38 7.30 -5.89
N ALA A 140 18.74 7.41 -4.73
CA ALA A 140 19.40 7.60 -3.46
C ALA A 140 19.02 6.54 -2.43
N LEU A 141 19.98 6.21 -1.58
CA LEU A 141 19.81 5.38 -0.40
C LEU A 141 20.50 6.05 0.79
N TYR A 142 19.79 6.20 1.90
CA TYR A 142 20.35 6.83 3.11
C TYR A 142 19.69 6.34 4.40
N SER A 143 20.40 6.47 5.53
CA SER A 143 19.86 6.15 6.85
C SER A 143 19.23 7.38 7.51
N LEU A 144 18.07 7.18 8.12
CA LEU A 144 17.39 8.11 9.01
C LEU A 144 17.41 7.53 10.42
N HIS A 145 17.97 8.29 11.36
CA HIS A 145 18.04 7.94 12.78
C HIS A 145 17.03 8.80 13.56
N THR A 146 16.03 8.16 14.14
CA THR A 146 15.00 8.85 14.91
C THR A 146 15.52 9.22 16.31
N ASN A 147 14.95 10.26 16.91
CA ASN A 147 15.32 10.70 18.27
C ASN A 147 14.98 9.66 19.36
N ASP A 148 14.10 8.71 19.06
CA ASP A 148 13.72 7.59 19.91
C ASP A 148 14.40 6.28 19.50
N ASN A 149 15.59 6.38 18.88
CA ASN A 149 16.56 5.31 18.70
C ASN A 149 16.14 4.20 17.72
N ALA A 150 15.37 4.54 16.68
CA ALA A 150 15.17 3.68 15.51
C ALA A 150 16.07 4.10 14.35
N THR A 151 16.47 3.13 13.54
CA THR A 151 17.11 3.38 12.24
C THR A 151 16.18 2.93 11.13
N ILE A 152 15.97 3.80 10.16
CA ILE A 152 15.12 3.59 8.99
C ILE A 152 16.01 3.81 7.76
N LEU A 153 16.09 2.80 6.89
CA LEU A 153 16.68 2.94 5.58
C LEU A 153 15.66 3.58 4.64
N VAL A 154 16.09 4.56 3.87
CA VAL A 154 15.25 5.30 2.94
C VAL A 154 15.78 5.06 1.54
N PHE A 155 14.89 4.65 0.63
CA PHE A 155 15.15 4.51 -0.80
C PHE A 155 14.37 5.60 -1.52
N GLU A 156 15.05 6.47 -2.25
CA GLU A 156 14.45 7.60 -2.94
C GLU A 156 14.79 7.53 -4.43
N LYS A 157 13.77 7.70 -5.29
CA LYS A 157 14.00 7.74 -6.74
C LYS A 157 12.96 8.59 -7.46
N GLY A 158 13.36 9.30 -8.50
CA GLY A 158 12.42 10.05 -9.32
C GLY A 158 13.05 10.99 -10.34
N HIS A 159 12.32 12.05 -10.66
CA HIS A 159 12.75 13.14 -11.52
C HIS A 159 12.49 14.45 -10.78
N ALA A 160 13.54 15.16 -10.43
CA ALA A 160 13.43 16.40 -9.67
C ALA A 160 12.43 17.37 -10.34
N PRO A 161 11.54 18.02 -9.58
CA PRO A 161 11.54 18.08 -8.11
C PRO A 161 10.76 16.94 -7.42
N HIS A 162 10.34 15.90 -8.14
CA HIS A 162 9.39 14.89 -7.66
C HIS A 162 10.04 13.50 -7.50
N VAL A 163 9.89 12.90 -6.31
CA VAL A 163 10.44 11.59 -6.01
C VAL A 163 9.43 10.70 -5.30
N HIS A 164 9.59 9.38 -5.43
CA HIS A 164 8.94 8.41 -4.57
C HIS A 164 9.96 7.87 -3.56
N ILE A 165 9.45 7.52 -2.39
CA ILE A 165 10.25 7.04 -1.27
C ILE A 165 9.64 5.74 -0.75
N LEU A 166 10.52 4.76 -0.52
CA LEU A 166 10.23 3.56 0.25
C LEU A 166 11.11 3.52 1.50
N PHE A 167 10.67 2.75 2.49
CA PHE A 167 11.33 2.65 3.78
C PHE A 167 11.58 1.20 4.16
N GLU A 168 12.66 0.96 4.90
CA GLU A 168 12.92 -0.32 5.54
C GLU A 168 13.42 -0.10 6.97
N THR A 169 12.81 -0.79 7.94
CA THR A 169 13.23 -0.73 9.34
C THR A 169 12.87 -2.01 10.10
N ALA A 170 13.73 -2.39 11.05
CA ALA A 170 13.47 -3.45 12.02
C ALA A 170 12.73 -2.95 13.27
N SER A 171 12.52 -1.64 13.42
CA SER A 171 11.87 -1.09 14.61
C SER A 171 10.39 -1.45 14.67
N PRO A 172 9.89 -2.14 15.72
CA PRO A 172 8.48 -2.44 15.85
C PRO A 172 7.60 -1.19 15.87
N LYS A 173 8.09 -0.08 16.44
CA LYS A 173 7.37 1.20 16.49
C LYS A 173 7.16 1.81 15.10
N TYR A 174 8.10 1.60 14.20
CA TYR A 174 8.10 2.16 12.85
C TYR A 174 7.79 1.11 11.77
N ALA A 175 7.41 -0.11 12.14
CA ALA A 175 7.15 -1.22 11.21
C ALA A 175 6.07 -0.91 10.16
N TRP A 176 5.18 0.05 10.45
CA TRP A 176 4.18 0.53 9.48
C TRP A 176 4.82 1.17 8.23
N LEU A 177 6.02 1.75 8.35
CA LEU A 177 6.73 2.37 7.22
C LEU A 177 7.12 1.35 6.14
N ASN A 178 7.35 0.09 6.51
CA ASN A 178 7.71 -0.97 5.59
C ASN A 178 6.61 -1.28 4.55
N ASN A 179 5.39 -0.78 4.76
CA ASN A 179 4.21 -1.08 3.93
C ASN A 179 3.61 0.15 3.24
N ILE A 180 4.25 1.33 3.35
CA ILE A 180 3.76 2.55 2.71
C ILE A 180 4.58 2.91 1.48
N VAL A 181 3.97 3.66 0.58
CA VAL A 181 4.69 4.44 -0.44
C VAL A 181 4.59 5.91 -0.05
N ALA A 182 5.70 6.63 -0.13
CA ALA A 182 5.71 8.07 0.05
C ALA A 182 6.06 8.79 -1.26
N TYR A 183 5.54 9.99 -1.37
CA TYR A 183 5.88 10.97 -2.39
C TYR A 183 6.61 12.12 -1.69
N ALA A 184 7.64 12.67 -2.32
CA ALA A 184 8.28 13.88 -1.84
C ALA A 184 8.51 14.88 -2.97
N THR A 185 8.56 16.15 -2.58
CA THR A 185 8.87 17.25 -3.48
C THR A 185 9.74 18.28 -2.79
N GLY A 186 10.61 18.93 -3.55
CA GLY A 186 11.44 20.01 -3.05
C GLY A 186 12.63 20.30 -3.96
N GLY A 187 13.73 20.78 -3.38
CA GLY A 187 14.89 21.19 -4.16
C GLY A 187 16.03 21.81 -3.34
N PRO A 188 17.02 22.40 -4.03
CA PRO A 188 18.17 23.01 -3.38
C PRO A 188 17.82 24.15 -2.42
N ASN A 189 18.58 24.25 -1.35
CA ASN A 189 18.54 25.32 -0.37
C ASN A 189 19.95 25.65 0.15
N ASP A 190 20.05 26.56 1.13
CA ASP A 190 21.32 27.05 1.66
C ASP A 190 22.21 25.96 2.33
N VAL A 191 21.64 24.80 2.67
CA VAL A 191 22.36 23.71 3.36
C VAL A 191 22.55 22.45 2.50
N GLY A 192 21.82 22.33 1.39
CA GLY A 192 21.83 21.15 0.52
C GLY A 192 20.50 21.00 -0.21
N ILE A 193 19.75 19.92 0.06
CA ILE A 193 18.45 19.65 -0.57
C ILE A 193 17.37 19.54 0.52
N GLY A 194 16.29 20.31 0.38
CA GLY A 194 15.11 20.25 1.24
C GLY A 194 13.94 19.56 0.55
N LEU A 195 13.28 18.62 1.23
CA LEU A 195 12.10 17.90 0.72
C LEU A 195 10.97 17.87 1.76
N ASP A 196 9.74 17.98 1.29
CA ASP A 196 8.53 17.67 2.06
C ASP A 196 8.00 16.30 1.65
N VAL A 197 7.85 15.40 2.63
CA VAL A 197 7.50 13.99 2.41
C VAL A 197 6.08 13.71 2.87
N TRP A 198 5.32 13.03 2.01
CA TRP A 198 3.92 12.68 2.19
C TRP A 198 3.71 11.19 1.98
N GLN A 199 2.98 10.53 2.87
CA GLN A 199 2.47 9.19 2.66
C GLN A 199 1.35 9.24 1.61
N VAL A 200 1.42 8.35 0.62
CA VAL A 200 0.32 8.08 -0.30
C VAL A 200 -0.63 7.11 0.39
N CYS A 201 -1.83 7.58 0.72
CA CYS A 201 -2.86 6.82 1.41
C CYS A 201 -3.90 6.34 0.41
N LEU A 202 -4.29 5.06 0.51
CA LEU A 202 -5.52 4.61 -0.13
C LEU A 202 -6.69 5.30 0.55
N THR A 203 -7.57 5.86 -0.27
CA THR A 203 -8.88 6.32 0.17
C THR A 203 -9.71 5.08 0.52
N PHE A 204 -9.56 4.57 1.75
CA PHE A 204 -10.39 3.47 2.24
C PHE A 204 -11.82 3.97 2.38
N PHE A 205 -12.69 3.56 1.46
CA PHE A 205 -14.13 3.55 1.69
C PHE A 205 -14.41 2.46 2.73
N PHE A 206 -14.61 2.87 3.98
CA PHE A 206 -15.29 2.01 4.95
C PHE A 206 -16.74 1.84 4.49
N PHE A 207 -17.04 0.75 3.78
CA PHE A 207 -18.41 0.25 3.75
C PHE A 207 -18.60 -0.59 5.00
N PHE A 208 -19.18 0.01 6.04
CA PHE A 208 -19.93 -0.76 7.02
C PHE A 208 -21.24 -1.18 6.34
N PHE A 209 -21.46 -2.49 6.19
CA PHE A 209 -22.78 -3.07 5.98
C PHE A 209 -23.10 -3.98 7.16
#